data_AF-A0A1F7QYL2-F1
#
_entry.id   AF-A0A1F7QYL2-F1
#
_cell.length_a   1.000
_cell.length_b   1.000
_cell.length_c   1.000
_cell.angle_alpha   90.00
_cell.angle_beta   90.00
_cell.angle_gamma   90.00
#
_symmetry.space_group_name_H-M   'P 1'
#
loop_
_entity.id
_entity.type
_entity.pdbx_description
1 polymer ?
#
loop_
_entity_poly.entity_id
_entity_poly.type
_entity_poly.pdbx_seq_one_letter_code
_entity_poly.pdbx_strand_id
1 'polypeptide(L)' 'MDKKSRGLSLILLIVTLSLAATAALYSLVGSTDEYGNFKVNRNYQLFLILMTLVSAAVTIRSFFIKK' A
#
# COMPACT_ATOMS: atom_id res chain seq x y z
N MET A 1 12.87 -3.23 25.84
CA MET A 1 12.56 -3.30 24.39
C MET A 1 13.85 -3.46 23.62
N ASP A 2 14.08 -4.64 23.05
CA ASP A 2 15.28 -4.93 22.27
C ASP A 2 15.35 -4.10 20.99
N LYS A 3 16.56 -3.71 20.56
CA LYS A 3 16.79 -2.97 19.29
C LYS A 3 16.10 -3.66 18.09
N LYS A 4 15.95 -4.99 18.13
CA LYS A 4 15.26 -5.80 17.11
C LYS A 4 13.75 -5.54 17.04
N SER A 5 13.10 -5.33 18.20
CA SER A 5 11.67 -5.00 18.34
C SER A 5 11.36 -3.60 17.78
N ARG A 6 12.21 -2.61 18.06
CA ARG A 6 12.02 -1.23 17.57
C ARG A 6 12.00 -1.14 16.05
N GLY A 7 12.91 -1.84 15.38
CA GLY A 7 12.92 -1.88 13.92
C GLY A 7 11.73 -2.64 13.32
N LEU A 8 11.07 -3.54 14.07
CA LEU A 8 9.91 -4.27 13.56
C LEU A 8 8.68 -3.36 13.58
N SER A 9 8.49 -2.61 14.68
CA SER A 9 7.45 -1.57 14.77
C SER A 9 7.58 -0.50 13.70
N LEU A 10 8.80 -0.05 13.40
CA LEU A 10 9.03 0.97 12.36
C LEU A 10 8.67 0.48 10.95
N ILE A 11 9.04 -0.75 10.60
CA ILE A 11 8.67 -1.35 9.31
C ILE A 11 7.15 -1.50 9.24
N LEU A 12 6.52 -2.00 10.30
CA LEU A 12 5.07 -2.16 10.34
C LEU A 12 4.37 -0.81 10.14
N LEU A 13 4.85 0.24 10.81
CA LEU A 13 4.31 1.60 10.70
C LEU A 13 4.41 2.13 9.25
N ILE A 14 5.57 1.97 8.60
CA ILE A 14 5.76 2.40 7.20
C ILE A 14 4.81 1.64 6.27
N VAL A 15 4.67 0.33 6.45
CA VAL A 15 3.76 -0.49 5.63
C VAL A 15 2.31 -0.06 5.81
N THR A 16 1.88 0.19 7.05
CA THR A 16 0.52 0.67 7.35
C THR A 16 0.26 2.04 6.72
N LEU A 17 1.21 2.97 6.80
CA LEU A 17 1.13 4.29 6.16
C LEU A 17 1.06 4.20 4.64
N SER A 18 1.89 3.36 4.01
CA SER A 18 1.88 3.14 2.55
C SER A 18 0.55 2.53 2.08
N LEU A 19 0.01 1.59 2.85
CA LEU A 19 -1.27 0.95 2.53
C LEU A 19 -2.45 1.94 2.66
N ALA A 20 -2.45 2.76 3.71
CA ALA A 20 -3.44 3.81 3.92
C ALA A 20 -3.38 4.88 2.80
N ALA A 21 -2.18 5.31 2.40
CA ALA A 21 -1.99 6.23 1.29
C ALA A 21 -2.48 5.65 -0.04
N THR A 22 -2.22 4.36 -0.29
CA THR A 22 -2.70 3.66 -1.49
C THR A 22 -4.22 3.54 -1.50
N ALA A 23 -4.85 3.25 -0.36
CA ALA A 23 -6.31 3.20 -0.23
C ALA A 23 -6.96 4.59 -0.41
N ALA A 24 -6.35 5.64 0.13
CA ALA A 24 -6.81 7.01 -0.06
C ALA A 24 -6.70 7.45 -1.53
N LEU A 25 -5.58 7.14 -2.18
CA LEU A 25 -5.39 7.36 -3.61
C LEU A 25 -6.41 6.56 -4.44
N TYR A 26 -6.69 5.31 -4.05
CA TYR A 26 -7.69 4.45 -4.68
C TYR A 26 -9.09 5.09 -4.65
N SER A 27 -9.48 5.66 -3.50
CA SER A 27 -10.75 6.38 -3.34
C SER A 27 -10.81 7.69 -4.14
N LEU A 28 -9.66 8.32 -4.43
CA LEU A 28 -9.57 9.56 -5.22
C LEU A 28 -9.66 9.32 -6.74
N VAL A 29 -9.14 8.18 -7.21
CA VAL A 29 -9.11 7.86 -8.66
C VAL A 29 -10.25 6.94 -9.12
N GLY A 30 -11.06 6.45 -8.18
CA GLY A 30 -12.29 5.74 -8.50
C GLY A 30 -13.52 6.63 -8.34
N SER A 31 -14.52 6.35 -9.17
CA SER A 31 -15.83 6.96 -9.08
C SER A 31 -16.87 5.87 -8.82
N THR A 32 -17.88 6.22 -8.05
CA THR A 32 -19.05 5.37 -7.86
C THR A 32 -20.03 5.68 -8.98
N ASP A 33 -20.47 4.66 -9.73
CA ASP A 33 -21.52 4.84 -10.72
C ASP A 33 -22.89 5.03 -10.06
N GLU A 34 -23.89 5.36 -10.88
CA GLU A 34 -25.28 5.61 -10.45
C GLU A 34 -25.94 4.41 -9.75
N TYR A 35 -25.35 3.22 -9.91
CA TYR A 35 -25.80 1.96 -9.31
C TYR A 35 -25.02 1.57 -8.05
N GLY A 36 -24.13 2.45 -7.56
CA GLY A 36 -23.31 2.18 -6.38
C GLY A 36 -22.07 1.32 -6.64
N ASN A 37 -21.73 1.00 -7.90
CA ASN A 37 -20.53 0.24 -8.20
C ASN A 37 -19.32 1.17 -8.25
N PHE A 38 -18.31 0.85 -7.45
CA PHE A 38 -17.03 1.54 -7.49
C PHE A 38 -16.24 1.12 -8.74
N LYS A 39 -15.92 2.09 -9.60
CA LYS A 39 -15.14 1.90 -10.82
C LYS A 39 -13.88 2.74 -10.75
N VAL A 40 -12.73 2.09 -10.90
CA VAL A 40 -11.45 2.77 -11.05
C VAL A 40 -11.25 3.09 -12.53
N ASN A 41 -10.85 4.32 -12.82
CA ASN A 41 -10.50 4.69 -14.19
C ASN A 41 -9.29 3.86 -14.66
N ARG A 42 -9.43 3.23 -15.82
CA ARG A 42 -8.48 2.25 -16.37
C ARG A 42 -7.06 2.80 -16.54
N ASN A 43 -6.93 4.11 -16.76
CA ASN A 43 -5.63 4.78 -16.85
C ASN A 43 -4.88 4.80 -15.51
N TYR A 44 -5.61 4.89 -14.39
CA TYR A 44 -5.03 4.89 -13.03
C TYR A 44 -4.95 3.48 -12.44
N GLN A 45 -5.70 2.52 -12.99
CA GLN A 45 -5.68 1.13 -12.53
C GLN A 45 -4.29 0.49 -12.65
N LEU A 46 -3.60 0.70 -13.78
CA LEU A 46 -2.23 0.21 -13.98
C LEU A 46 -1.24 0.86 -13.00
N PHE A 47 -1.39 2.16 -12.75
CA PHE A 47 -0.55 2.90 -11.80
C PHE A 47 -0.74 2.39 -10.36
N LEU A 48 -1.99 2.15 -9.93
CA LEU A 48 -2.30 1.59 -8.61
C LEU A 48 -1.75 0.17 -8.43
N ILE A 49 -1.82 -0.67 -9.46
CA ILE A 49 -1.24 -2.02 -9.44
C ILE A 49 0.28 -1.94 -9.27
N LEU A 50 0.95 -1.07 -10.04
CA LEU A 50 2.39 -0.83 -9.92
C LEU A 50 2.77 -0.35 -8.52
N MET A 51 2.05 0.64 -7.96
CA MET A 51 2.29 1.14 -6.60
C MET A 51 2.13 0.04 -5.54
N THR A 52 1.10 -0.80 -5.69
CA THR A 52 0.85 -1.92 -4.77
C THR A 52 1.97 -2.96 -4.85
N LEU A 53 2.42 -3.31 -6.05
CA LEU A 53 3.53 -4.25 -6.26
C LEU A 53 4.84 -3.72 -5.68
N VAL A 54 5.14 -2.44 -5.87
CA VAL A 54 6.34 -1.79 -5.30
C VAL A 54 6.28 -1.82 -3.78
N SER A 55 5.14 -1.45 -3.19
CA SER A 55 4.96 -1.45 -1.74
C SER A 55 5.07 -2.87 -1.15
N ALA A 56 4.51 -3.88 -1.81
CA ALA A 56 4.64 -5.28 -1.43
C ALA A 56 6.11 -5.76 -1.53
N ALA A 57 6.81 -5.43 -2.61
CA ALA A 57 8.22 -5.79 -2.80
C ALA A 57 9.13 -5.16 -1.73
N VAL A 58 8.91 -3.88 -1.38
CA VAL A 58 9.65 -3.19 -0.31
C VAL A 58 9.37 -3.82 1.05
N THR A 59 8.12 -4.23 1.30
CA THR A 59 7.73 -4.92 2.53
C THR A 59 8.42 -6.28 2.66
N ILE A 60 8.37 -7.10 1.59
CA ILE A 60 9.02 -8.41 1.53
C ILE A 60 10.53 -8.25 1.72
N ARG A 61 11.17 -7.32 1.00
CA ARG A 61 12.60 -7.04 1.12
C ARG A 61 12.99 -6.61 2.53
N SER A 62 12.19 -5.75 3.18
CA SER A 62 12.44 -5.34 4.57
C SER A 62 12.33 -6.50 5.56
N PHE A 63 11.47 -7.49 5.28
CA PHE A 63 11.34 -8.70 6.10
C PHE A 63 12.50 -9.68 5.89
N PHE A 64 12.97 -9.83 4.63
CA PHE A 64 14.08 -10.72 4.28
C PHE A 64 15.47 -10.18 4.65
N ILE A 65 15.71 -8.87 4.56
CA ILE A 65 16.98 -8.24 5.00
C ILE A 65 17.19 -8.39 6.51
N LYS A 66 16.13 -8.63 7.28
CA LYS A 66 16.16 -8.78 8.73
C LYS A 66 16.38 -10.20 9.24
N LYS A 67 16.46 -11.19 8.35
CA LYS A 67 16.70 -12.60 8.68
C LYS A 67 18.19 -12.88 8.71
#